data_AF-A0AAP3SJV2-F1
#
_entry.id   AF-A0AAP3SJV2-F1
#
_cell.length_a   1.000
_cell.length_b   1.000
_cell.length_c   1.000
_cell.angle_alpha   90.00
_cell.angle_beta   90.00
_cell.angle_gamma   90.00
#
_symmetry.space_group_name_H-M   'P 1'
#
loop_
_entity.id
_entity.type
_entity.pdbx_description
1 polymer ?
#
loop_
_entity_poly.entity_id
_entity_poly.type
_entity_poly.pdbx_seq_one_letter_code
_entity_poly.pdbx_strand_id
1 'polypeptide(L)' 'MKKEYHHFAFGLFIEEVLKCEKVGISAMCQAIGMSKETYEMLKKGMISV' A
#
# COMPACT_ATOMS: atom_id res chain seq x y z
N MET A 1 -17.24 -11.34 -11.98
CA MET A 1 -17.20 -9.92 -11.54
C MET A 1 -15.92 -9.72 -10.76
N LYS A 2 -15.04 -8.80 -11.17
CA LYS A 2 -13.90 -8.40 -10.34
C LYS A 2 -14.46 -7.73 -9.09
N LYS A 3 -14.09 -8.19 -7.91
CA LYS A 3 -14.49 -7.57 -6.65
C LYS A 3 -13.56 -6.39 -6.42
N GLU A 4 -14.08 -5.18 -6.48
CA GLU A 4 -13.35 -3.98 -6.08
C GLU A 4 -13.59 -3.77 -4.58
N TYR A 5 -12.51 -3.77 -3.81
CA TYR A 5 -12.54 -3.47 -2.38
C TYR A 5 -12.05 -2.03 -2.20
N HIS A 6 -12.72 -1.25 -1.37
CA HIS A 6 -12.28 0.12 -1.07
C HIS A 6 -11.95 0.22 0.42
N HIS A 7 -10.77 -0.26 0.80
CA HIS A 7 -10.27 -0.18 2.16
C HIS A 7 -9.42 1.08 2.38
N PHE A 8 -10.05 2.25 2.24
CA PHE A 8 -9.37 3.55 2.38
C PHE A 8 -8.64 3.72 3.73
N ALA A 9 -9.25 3.24 4.83
CA ALA A 9 -8.64 3.29 6.16
C ALA A 9 -7.35 2.46 6.28
N PHE A 10 -7.23 1.38 5.51
CA PHE A 10 -6.02 0.55 5.49
C PHE A 10 -4.84 1.29 4.84
N GLY A 11 -5.10 2.00 3.74
CA GLY A 11 -4.10 2.85 3.10
C GLY A 11 -3.57 3.93 4.04
N LEU A 12 -4.47 4.63 4.75
CA LEU A 12 -4.09 5.63 5.75
C LEU A 12 -3.29 5.04 6.90
N PHE A 13 -3.69 3.86 7.39
CA PHE A 13 -2.98 3.17 8.46
C PHE A 13 -1.53 2.84 8.07
N ILE A 14 -1.31 2.32 6.86
CA ILE A 14 0.04 2.00 6.39
C ILE A 14 0.89 3.28 6.29
N GLU A 15 0.34 4.37 5.75
CA GLU A 15 1.07 5.64 5.63
C GLU A 15 1.49 6.20 6.99
N GLU A 16 0.62 6.13 8.00
CA GLU A 16 0.94 6.62 9.33
C GLU A 16 2.02 5.76 10.01
N VAL A 17 1.97 4.43 9.86
CA VAL A 17 3.02 3.53 10.36
C VAL A 17 4.37 3.84 9.71
N LEU A 18 4.41 3.98 8.38
CA LEU A 18 5.64 4.31 7.66
C LEU A 18 6.22 5.66 8.10
N LYS A 19 5.36 6.65 8.37
CA LYS A 19 5.76 7.96 8.87
C LYS A 19 6.31 7.89 10.30
N CYS A 20 5.67 7.13 11.20
CA CYS A 20 6.15 6.90 12.56
C CYS A 20 7.54 6.26 12.57
N GLU A 21 7.75 5.24 11.72
CA GLU A 21 9.01 4.51 11.61
C GLU A 21 10.06 5.24 10.75
N LYS A 22 9.72 6.42 10.18
CA LYS A 22 10.57 7.19 9.27
C LYS A 22 11.05 6.37 8.06
N VAL A 23 10.22 5.44 7.59
CA VAL A 23 10.51 4.58 6.45
C VAL A 23 9.93 5.18 5.18
N GLY A 24 10.80 5.41 4.19
CA GLY A 24 10.35 5.81 2.86
C GLY A 24 9.67 4.65 2.12
N ILE A 25 8.53 4.92 1.47
CA ILE A 25 7.77 3.94 0.67
C ILE A 25 8.69 3.21 -0.33
N SER A 26 9.58 3.94 -1.02
CA SER A 26 10.50 3.34 -2.00
C SER A 26 11.44 2.30 -1.37
N ALA A 27 11.97 2.57 -0.17
CA ALA A 27 12.88 1.67 0.53
C ALA A 27 12.14 0.41 1.01
N MET A 28 10.93 0.58 1.56
CA MET A 28 10.08 -0.55 1.95
C MET A 28 9.69 -1.41 0.75
N CYS A 29 9.20 -0.79 -0.33
CA CYS A 29 8.85 -1.48 -1.58
C CYS A 29 10.03 -2.30 -2.13
N GLN A 30 11.23 -1.72 -2.15
CA GLN A 30 12.45 -2.41 -2.57
C GLN A 30 12.78 -3.59 -1.65
N ALA A 31 12.68 -3.42 -0.33
CA ALA A 31 13.00 -4.46 0.64
C ALA A 31 12.08 -5.69 0.53
N ILE A 32 10.81 -5.50 0.19
CA ILE A 32 9.83 -6.58 0.05
C ILE A 32 9.61 -7.04 -1.40
N GLY A 33 10.39 -6.51 -2.36
CA GLY A 33 10.25 -6.84 -3.78
C GLY A 33 8.92 -6.40 -4.39
N MET A 34 8.28 -5.36 -3.84
CA MET A 34 7.00 -4.83 -4.33
C MET A 34 7.23 -3.63 -5.25
N SER A 35 6.46 -3.55 -6.32
CA SER A 35 6.48 -2.36 -7.18
C SER A 35 5.71 -1.21 -6.53
N LYS A 36 6.10 0.04 -6.82
CA LYS A 36 5.37 1.22 -6.35
C LYS A 36 3.91 1.23 -6.80
N GLU A 37 3.64 0.73 -8.01
CA GLU A 37 2.29 0.65 -8.56
C GLU A 37 1.42 -0.33 -7.75
N THR A 38 1.98 -1.49 -7.39
CA THR A 38 1.32 -2.47 -6.52
C THR A 38 1.01 -1.87 -5.14
N TYR A 39 1.93 -1.07 -4.58
CA TYR A 39 1.70 -0.36 -3.33
C TYR A 39 0.56 0.66 -3.44
N GLU A 40 0.50 1.43 -4.52
CA GLU A 40 -0.60 2.39 -4.75
C GLU A 40 -1.96 1.71 -4.91
N MET A 41 -1.99 0.55 -5.57
CA MET A 41 -3.20 -0.28 -5.67
C MET A 41 -3.62 -0.81 -4.29
N LEU A 42 -2.66 -1.32 -3.50
CA LEU A 42 -2.88 -1.79 -2.12
C LEU A 42 -3.46 -0.69 -1.24
N LYS A 43 -2.87 0.52 -1.27
CA LYS A 43 -3.34 1.69 -0.51
C LYS A 43 -4.78 2.06 -0.85
N LYS A 44 -5.18 1.94 -2.12
CA LYS A 44 -6.54 2.24 -2.58
C LYS A 44 -7.54 1.11 -2.31
N GLY A 45 -7.08 -0.02 -1.76
CA GLY A 45 -7.87 -1.24 -1.57
C GLY A 45 -8.13 -2.01 -2.86
N MET A 46 -7.61 -1.53 -4.00
CA MET A 46 -7.88 -2.08 -5.33
C MET A 46 -6.99 -3.29 -5.59
N ILE A 47 -7.27 -4.39 -4.90
CA ILE A 47 -6.59 -5.67 -5.16
C ILE A 47 -7.40 -6.41 -6.23
N SER A 48 -6.89 -6.45 -7.46
CA SER A 48 -7.43 -7.34 -8.50
C SER A 48 -6.79 -8.71 -8.30
N VAL A 49 -7.60 -9.69 -7.87
CA VAL A 49 -7.24 -11.12 -7.89
C VAL A 49 -7.62 -11.72 -9.24
#